data_AF-A0A7S2JHA9-F1
#
_entry.id   AF-A0A7S2JHA9-F1
#
_cell.length_a   1.000
_cell.length_b   1.000
_cell.length_c   1.000
_cell.angle_alpha   90.00
_cell.angle_beta   90.00
_cell.angle_gamma   90.00
#
_symmetry.space_group_name_H-M   'P 1'
#
loop_
_entity.id
_entity.type
_entity.pdbx_description
1 polymer ?
#
loop_
_entity_poly.entity_id
_entity_poly.type
_entity_poly.pdbx_seq_one_letter_code
_entity_poly.pdbx_strand_id
1 'polypeptide(L)'
;VAALRHFYMDDVLLAGVSTGVAHVLDARSGGSLYVLKDCKPTAKGLCAAAGFVLTAERGRSFVHSWTWRKEQPRYRCQVPERMMCLACTADGVHCVGGGVSG
;
A
#
# COMPACT_ATOMS: atom_id res chain seq x y z
N VAL A 1 -9.26 3.15 3.28
CA VAL A 1 -9.40 1.68 3.28
C VAL A 1 -9.32 1.23 1.83
N ALA A 2 -8.39 0.32 1.51
CA ALA A 2 -8.35 -0.34 0.21
C ALA A 2 -8.76 -1.80 0.43
N ALA A 3 -9.86 -2.23 -0.19
CA ALA A 3 -10.29 -3.62 -0.16
C ALA A 3 -9.77 -4.31 -1.43
N LEU A 4 -9.03 -5.42 -1.27
CA LEU A 4 -8.58 -6.20 -2.42
C LEU A 4 -9.14 -7.62 -2.30
N ARG A 5 -9.82 -8.06 -3.34
CA ARG A 5 -10.22 -9.46 -3.50
C ARG A 5 -9.23 -10.12 -4.43
N HIS A 6 -8.44 -11.07 -3.92
CA HIS A 6 -7.49 -11.82 -4.72
C HIS A 6 -7.98 -13.27 -4.83
N PHE A 7 -7.97 -13.84 -6.03
CA PHE A 7 -8.55 -15.17 -6.32
C PHE A 7 -7.85 -16.36 -5.62
N TYR A 8 -6.79 -16.10 -4.83
CA TYR A 8 -6.03 -17.13 -4.11
C TYR A 8 -5.79 -16.82 -2.62
N MET A 9 -6.33 -15.71 -2.09
CA MET A 9 -6.28 -15.39 -0.67
C MET A 9 -7.68 -15.08 -0.16
N ASP A 10 -7.97 -15.57 1.05
CA ASP A 10 -9.12 -15.17 1.86
C ASP A 10 -9.28 -13.66 1.84
N ASP A 11 -10.53 -13.16 1.88
CA ASP A 11 -10.84 -11.73 1.73
C ASP A 11 -9.99 -10.88 2.71
N VAL A 12 -9.09 -10.02 2.20
CA VAL A 12 -8.16 -9.22 3.01
C VAL A 12 -8.46 -7.72 2.87
N LEU A 13 -8.34 -6.99 3.98
CA LEU A 13 -8.41 -5.52 4.00
C LEU A 13 -7.03 -4.92 4.24
N LEU A 14 -6.71 -3.89 3.46
CA LEU A 14 -5.52 -3.09 3.65
C LEU A 14 -5.92 -1.71 4.19
N ALA A 15 -5.44 -1.41 5.40
CA ALA A 15 -5.81 -0.21 6.12
C ALA A 15 -4.57 0.59 6.52
N GLY A 16 -4.47 1.84 6.05
CA GLY A 16 -3.52 2.80 6.58
C GLY A 16 -4.14 3.53 7.77
N VAL A 17 -3.38 3.71 8.84
CA VAL A 17 -3.79 4.52 9.99
C VAL A 17 -3.15 5.89 9.88
N SER A 18 -3.90 6.96 10.18
CA SER A 18 -3.43 8.35 10.00
C SER A 18 -2.18 8.67 10.81
N THR A 19 -1.87 7.95 11.88
CA THR A 19 -0.72 8.20 12.76
C THR A 19 0.29 7.04 12.78
N GLY A 20 0.03 5.96 12.04
CA GLY A 20 0.64 4.67 12.32
C GLY A 20 1.09 3.91 11.07
N VAL A 21 1.31 2.62 11.28
CA VAL A 21 1.69 1.66 10.25
C VAL A 21 0.48 1.20 9.43
N ALA A 22 0.71 0.71 8.21
CA ALA A 22 -0.33 0.03 7.45
C ALA A 22 -0.55 -1.40 7.98
N HIS A 23 -1.82 -1.76 8.14
CA HIS A 23 -2.27 -3.06 8.63
C HIS A 23 -2.89 -3.88 7.51
N VAL A 24 -2.63 -5.18 7.55
CA VAL A 24 -3.32 -6.19 6.75
C VAL A 24 -4.26 -6.93 7.69
N LEU A 25 -5.56 -6.88 7.41
CA LEU A 25 -6.62 -7.42 8.25
C LEU A 25 -7.38 -8.51 7.51
N ASP A 26 -7.84 -9.52 8.23
CA ASP A 26 -8.82 -10.48 7.73
C ASP A 26 -10.18 -9.78 7.60
N ALA A 27 -10.76 -9.76 6.39
CA ALA A 27 -11.98 -8.99 6.15
C ALA A 27 -13.21 -9.59 6.83
N ARG A 28 -13.18 -10.88 7.16
CA ARG A 28 -14.34 -11.61 7.72
C ARG A 28 -14.43 -11.44 9.23
N SER A 29 -13.31 -11.59 9.92
CA SER A 29 -13.20 -11.49 11.37
C SER A 29 -12.81 -10.10 11.87
N GLY A 30 -12.24 -9.27 10.99
CA GLY A 30 -11.60 -8.00 11.38
C GLY A 30 -10.26 -8.18 12.11
N GLY A 31 -9.78 -9.41 12.25
CA GLY A 31 -8.52 -9.72 12.93
C GLY A 31 -7.32 -9.16 12.18
N SER A 32 -6.33 -8.64 12.91
CA SER A 32 -5.05 -8.23 12.31
C SER A 32 -4.23 -9.46 11.93
N LEU A 33 -3.86 -9.57 10.65
CA LEU A 33 -2.99 -10.64 10.16
C LEU A 33 -1.52 -10.28 10.38
N TYR A 34 -1.10 -9.09 9.94
CA TYR A 34 0.25 -8.55 10.14
C TYR A 34 0.31 -7.06 9.79
N VAL A 35 1.48 -6.44 10.04
CA VAL A 35 1.74 -5.02 9.78
C VAL A 35 2.87 -4.85 8.76
N LEU A 36 2.77 -3.80 7.96
CA LEU A 36 3.85 -3.33 7.10
C LEU A 36 4.73 -2.38 7.93
N LYS A 37 5.92 -2.85 8.36
CA LYS A 37 6.78 -2.13 9.31
C LYS A 37 7.31 -0.83 8.71
N ASP A 38 7.26 0.25 9.49
CA ASP A 38 7.57 1.64 9.08
C ASP A 38 6.82 2.12 7.81
N CYS A 39 5.71 1.47 7.44
CA CYS A 39 4.88 1.91 6.33
C CYS A 39 3.91 3.00 6.79
N LYS A 40 4.14 4.25 6.40
CA LYS A 40 3.34 5.41 6.81
C LYS A 40 2.71 6.03 5.57
N PRO A 41 1.71 5.39 4.94
CA PRO A 41 1.17 5.88 3.67
C PRO A 41 0.48 7.24 3.83
N THR A 42 0.46 8.03 2.75
CA THR A 42 -0.47 9.16 2.65
C THR A 42 -1.93 8.64 2.62
N ALA A 43 -2.90 9.53 2.87
CA ALA A 43 -4.31 9.14 2.93
C ALA A 43 -4.83 8.43 1.67
N LYS A 44 -4.27 8.77 0.50
CA LYS A 44 -4.61 8.18 -0.81
C LYS A 44 -3.43 7.41 -1.42
N GLY A 45 -2.40 7.15 -0.62
CA GLY A 45 -1.14 6.58 -1.08
C GLY A 45 -1.06 5.08 -0.94
N LEU A 46 -2.17 4.37 -0.80
CA LEU A 46 -2.20 2.93 -0.54
C LEU A 46 -2.96 2.24 -1.66
N CYS A 47 -2.26 1.46 -2.49
CA CYS A 47 -2.85 0.68 -3.58
C CYS A 47 -2.46 -0.78 -3.42
N ALA A 48 -3.36 -1.69 -3.77
CA ALA A 48 -3.06 -3.10 -3.87
C ALA A 48 -3.51 -3.59 -5.24
N ALA A 49 -2.68 -4.39 -5.91
CA ALA A 49 -3.00 -5.01 -7.19
C ALA A 49 -2.13 -6.26 -7.37
N ALA A 50 -2.66 -7.24 -8.11
CA ALA A 50 -1.93 -8.41 -8.61
C ALA A 50 -0.85 -9.01 -7.68
N GLY A 51 -1.15 -9.17 -6.38
CA GLY A 51 -0.25 -9.87 -5.45
C GLY A 51 0.82 -8.98 -4.81
N PHE A 52 0.70 -7.67 -4.91
CA PHE A 52 1.57 -6.72 -4.21
C PHE A 52 0.77 -5.54 -3.65
N VAL A 53 1.45 -4.79 -2.78
CA VAL A 53 0.97 -3.52 -2.22
C VAL A 53 1.95 -2.43 -2.63
N LEU A 54 1.43 -1.26 -2.97
CA LEU A 54 2.19 -0.05 -3.24
C LEU A 54 1.84 1.03 -2.22
N THR A 55 2.86 1.68 -1.65
CA THR A 55 2.68 2.78 -0.71
C THR A 55 3.44 4.03 -1.12
N ALA A 56 2.74 5.16 -1.19
CA ALA A 56 3.32 6.50 -1.22
C ALA A 56 3.51 6.96 0.22
N GLU A 57 4.77 7.15 0.61
CA GLU A 57 5.15 7.31 2.01
C GLU A 57 5.04 8.77 2.45
N ARG A 58 4.43 8.98 3.61
CA ARG A 58 4.18 10.32 4.12
C ARG A 58 5.48 10.99 4.53
N GLY A 59 5.68 12.21 4.04
CA GLY A 59 6.84 13.03 4.39
C GLY A 59 8.14 12.57 3.74
N ARG A 60 8.10 11.57 2.84
CA ARG A 60 9.27 11.05 2.15
C ARG A 60 8.98 10.97 0.64
N SER A 61 10.01 11.12 -0.19
CA SER A 61 9.90 11.09 -1.66
C SER A 61 10.22 9.71 -2.21
N PHE A 62 9.49 8.69 -1.75
CA PHE A 62 9.60 7.35 -2.31
C PHE A 62 8.28 6.60 -2.31
N VAL A 63 8.18 5.66 -3.24
CA VAL A 63 7.13 4.64 -3.29
C VAL A 63 7.74 3.30 -2.88
N HIS A 64 7.11 2.60 -1.95
CA HIS A 64 7.49 1.23 -1.61
C HIS A 64 6.59 0.23 -2.32
N SER A 65 7.19 -0.88 -2.75
CA SER A 65 6.48 -2.09 -3.17
C SER A 65 6.66 -3.15 -2.10
N TRP A 66 5.56 -3.76 -1.68
CA TRP A 66 5.53 -4.81 -0.67
C TRP A 66 5.02 -6.09 -1.29
N THR A 67 5.56 -7.20 -0.81
CA THR A 67 4.97 -8.52 -1.07
C THR A 67 4.13 -8.91 0.13
N TRP A 68 2.99 -9.55 -0.10
CA TRP A 68 2.17 -10.07 0.98
C TRP A 68 2.96 -11.03 1.87
N ARG A 69 2.57 -11.10 3.14
CA ARG A 69 3.19 -11.93 4.20
C ARG A 69 4.63 -11.56 4.53
N LYS A 70 5.13 -10.43 4.02
CA LYS A 70 6.41 -9.84 4.41
C LYS A 70 6.17 -8.48 5.04
N GLU A 71 6.82 -8.25 6.17
CA GLU A 71 6.68 -6.99 6.91
C GLU A 71 7.61 -5.89 6.40
N GLN A 72 8.56 -6.20 5.53
CA GLN A 72 9.53 -5.26 4.96
C GLN A 72 9.23 -5.00 3.48
N PRO A 73 9.54 -3.78 2.97
CA PRO A 73 9.34 -3.47 1.57
C PRO A 73 10.28 -4.32 0.71
N ARG A 74 9.76 -4.83 -0.40
CA ARG A 74 10.55 -5.56 -1.39
C ARG A 74 11.40 -4.61 -2.23
N TYR A 75 10.81 -3.48 -2.63
CA TYR A 75 11.50 -2.46 -3.40
C TYR A 75 11.19 -1.07 -2.86
N ARG A 76 12.15 -0.16 -3.03
CA ARG A 76 12.01 1.27 -2.79
C ARG A 76 12.33 2.01 -4.07
N CYS A 77 11.33 2.71 -4.59
CA CYS A 77 11.44 3.54 -5.77
C CYS A 77 11.56 5.00 -5.33
N GLN A 78 12.73 5.60 -5.50
CA GLN A 78 12.93 7.03 -5.26
C GLN A 78 12.19 7.83 -6.34
N VAL A 79 11.44 8.83 -5.92
CA VAL A 79 10.71 9.75 -6.82
C VAL A 79 11.21 11.18 -6.61
N PRO A 80 11.06 12.08 -7.62
CA PRO A 80 11.60 13.44 -7.53
C PRO A 80 10.93 14.29 -6.46
N GLU A 81 9.71 13.95 -6.05
CA GLU A 81 8.95 14.70 -5.06
C GLU A 81 8.09 13.78 -4.17
N ARG A 82 7.44 14.35 -3.15
CA ARG A 82 6.53 13.59 -2.29
C ARG A 82 5.26 13.24 -3.06
N MET A 83 4.88 11.96 -3.03
CA MET A 83 3.64 11.49 -3.65
C MET A 83 2.46 11.67 -2.69
N MET A 84 1.30 12.07 -3.23
CA MET A 84 0.07 12.32 -2.47
C MET A 84 -0.97 11.21 -2.66
N CYS A 85 -1.02 10.62 -3.84
CA CYS A 85 -1.92 9.52 -4.18
C CYS A 85 -1.25 8.50 -5.11
N LEU A 86 -1.76 7.28 -5.10
CA LEU A 86 -1.39 6.22 -6.05
C LEU A 86 -2.66 5.55 -6.58
N ALA A 87 -2.61 5.14 -7.84
CA ALA A 87 -3.57 4.25 -8.48
C ALA A 87 -2.80 3.23 -9.32
N CYS A 88 -3.26 1.99 -9.30
CA CYS A 88 -2.60 0.89 -9.98
C CYS A 88 -3.61 0.16 -10.88
N THR A 89 -3.15 -0.34 -12.03
CA THR A 89 -3.99 -1.17 -12.89
C THR A 89 -4.31 -2.49 -12.19
N ALA A 90 -5.44 -3.12 -12.51
CA ALA A 90 -5.88 -4.33 -11.82
C ALA A 90 -4.88 -5.51 -11.96
N ASP A 91 -4.22 -5.59 -13.11
CA ASP A 91 -3.14 -6.53 -13.41
C ASP A 91 -1.80 -6.16 -12.77
N GLY A 92 -1.72 -4.97 -12.17
CA GLY A 92 -0.54 -4.47 -11.49
C GLY A 92 0.65 -4.11 -12.39
N VAL A 93 0.47 -4.06 -13.70
CA VAL A 93 1.56 -3.74 -14.64
C VAL A 93 1.94 -2.26 -14.57
N HIS A 94 0.96 -1.38 -14.33
CA HIS A 94 1.17 0.06 -14.28
C HIS A 94 0.70 0.67 -12.95
N CYS A 95 1.42 1.69 -12.51
CA CYS A 95 1.06 2.52 -11.38
C CYS A 95 1.26 3.99 -11.75
N VAL A 96 0.28 4.82 -11.41
CA VAL A 96 0.30 6.27 -11.59
C VAL A 96 0.10 6.91 -10.23
N GLY A 97 0.78 8.02 -9.98
CA GLY A 97 0.60 8.80 -8.76
C GLY A 97 0.65 10.29 -9.04
N GLY A 98 -0.04 11.06 -8.20
CA GLY A 98 0.05 12.52 -8.18
C GLY A 98 1.05 12.98 -7.11
N GLY A 99 1.91 13.92 -7.47
CA GLY A 99 2.88 14.55 -6.59
C GLY A 99 2.26 15.63 -5.71
N VAL A 100 3.11 16.41 -5.02
CA VAL A 100 2.69 17.65 -4.38
C VAL A 100 2.59 18.79 -5.37
N SER A 101 3.24 18.69 -6.53
CA SER A 101 3.26 19.71 -7.58
C SER A 101 2.13 19.56 -8.62
N GLY A 102 1.43 18.42 -8.64
CA GLY A 102 0.40 18.07 -9.63
C GLY A 102 0.58 16.66 -10.15
#